data_AF-A0A3D8QA50-F1
#
_entry.id   AF-A0A3D8QA50-F1
#
_cell.length_a   1.000
_cell.length_b   1.000
_cell.length_c   1.000
_cell.angle_alpha   90.00
_cell.angle_beta   90.00
_cell.angle_gamma   90.00
#
_symmetry.space_group_name_H-M   'P 1'
#
loop_
_entity.id
_entity.type
_entity.pdbx_description
1 polymer ?
#
loop_
_entity_poly.entity_id
_entity_poly.type
_entity_poly.pdbx_seq_one_letter_code
_entity_poly.pdbx_strand_id
1 'polypeptide(L)'
;MLDGVPGIKDQQCSRLKATVIICSSDAEATEQRQRLQSQNGMTYIPASHDPLVIAGQGTVGLELIRQWKGSNRTAVFCSVTNLDLIAGISVLLKRVAPEIKIIAVEVQDLNAKHSSLLSQTFAVAKAAACFHPVQGESFRLCRDHVDGVISVTVEELHDAMKDIYEGKLY
;
A
#
# COMPACT_ATOMS: atom_id res chain seq x y z
N MET A 1 -6.83 13.01 -13.72
CA MET A 1 -5.42 13.14 -13.30
C MET A 1 -5.18 14.60 -12.99
N LEU A 2 -4.37 14.94 -11.98
CA LEU A 2 -4.13 16.34 -11.63
C LEU A 2 -3.13 16.99 -12.61
N ASP A 3 -3.28 18.29 -12.86
CA ASP A 3 -2.47 19.07 -13.82
C ASP A 3 -0.95 19.07 -13.52
N GLY A 4 -0.56 18.87 -12.25
CA GLY A 4 0.86 18.77 -11.86
C GLY A 4 1.53 17.40 -12.10
N VAL A 5 0.80 16.41 -12.64
CA VAL A 5 1.35 15.08 -12.86
C VAL A 5 2.21 15.06 -14.13
N PRO A 6 3.45 14.54 -14.10
CA PRO A 6 4.31 14.49 -15.29
C PRO A 6 3.62 13.79 -16.47
N GLY A 7 3.64 14.43 -17.64
CA GLY A 7 2.91 13.97 -18.84
C GLY A 7 3.25 12.54 -19.27
N ILE A 8 4.43 12.02 -18.92
CA ILE A 8 4.74 10.60 -19.15
C ILE A 8 3.68 9.67 -18.56
N LYS A 9 3.07 10.01 -17.41
CA LYS A 9 2.01 9.18 -16.81
C LYS A 9 0.71 9.22 -17.60
N ASP A 10 0.35 10.37 -18.18
CA ASP A 10 -0.83 10.46 -19.06
C ASP A 10 -0.63 9.62 -20.34
N GLN A 11 0.59 9.62 -20.87
CA GLN A 11 0.92 8.93 -22.11
C GLN A 11 0.86 7.43 -21.90
N GLN A 12 1.32 6.95 -20.74
CA GLN A 12 1.21 5.54 -20.38
C GLN A 12 -0.25 5.10 -20.23
N CYS A 13 -1.09 5.88 -19.56
CA CYS A 13 -2.52 5.57 -19.45
C CYS A 13 -3.20 5.55 -20.83
N SER A 14 -2.90 6.53 -21.68
CA SER A 14 -3.43 6.63 -23.04
C SER A 14 -3.00 5.45 -23.91
N ARG A 15 -1.75 4.98 -23.76
CA ARG A 15 -1.23 3.77 -24.44
C ARG A 15 -2.00 2.51 -24.05
N LEU A 16 -2.53 2.45 -22.84
CA LEU A 16 -3.42 1.39 -22.37
C LEU A 16 -4.89 1.62 -22.77
N LYS A 17 -5.15 2.56 -23.69
CA LYS A 17 -6.48 2.94 -24.19
C LYS A 17 -7.38 3.59 -23.13
N ALA A 18 -6.82 4.07 -22.02
CA ALA A 18 -7.58 4.82 -21.04
C ALA A 18 -7.80 6.26 -21.52
N THR A 19 -9.02 6.77 -21.32
CA THR A 19 -9.28 8.21 -21.49
C THR A 19 -8.85 8.95 -20.23
N VAL A 20 -7.86 9.82 -20.36
CA VAL A 20 -7.36 10.64 -19.25
C VAL A 20 -7.99 12.02 -19.32
N ILE A 21 -8.70 12.39 -18.25
CA ILE A 21 -9.21 13.76 -18.05
C ILE A 21 -8.28 14.45 -17.06
N ILE A 22 -7.72 15.59 -17.46
CA ILE A 22 -6.88 16.43 -16.59
C ILE A 22 -7.79 17.37 -15.79
N CYS A 23 -7.52 17.49 -14.49
CA CYS A 23 -8.24 18.33 -13.55
C CYS A 23 -7.25 19.23 -12.80
N SER A 24 -7.65 20.46 -12.50
CA SER A 24 -6.86 21.44 -11.76
C SER A 24 -6.80 21.19 -10.25
N SER A 25 -7.77 20.44 -9.71
CA SER A 25 -7.88 20.15 -8.27
C SER A 25 -8.59 18.83 -7.98
N ASP A 26 -8.45 18.32 -6.74
CA ASP A 26 -9.18 17.14 -6.27
C ASP A 26 -10.69 17.35 -6.20
N ALA A 27 -11.13 18.59 -5.94
CA ALA A 27 -12.54 18.96 -5.93
C ALA A 27 -13.12 18.82 -7.35
N GLU A 28 -12.43 19.37 -8.35
CA GLU A 28 -12.81 19.21 -9.75
C GLU A 28 -12.77 17.75 -10.20
N ALA A 29 -11.74 17.00 -9.82
CA ALA A 29 -11.66 15.57 -10.13
C ALA A 29 -12.83 14.78 -9.53
N THR A 30 -13.25 15.14 -8.30
CA THR A 30 -14.41 14.55 -7.62
C THR A 30 -15.71 14.88 -8.34
N GLU A 31 -15.91 16.14 -8.73
CA GLU A 31 -17.09 16.57 -9.49
C GLU A 31 -17.16 15.88 -10.85
N GLN A 32 -16.05 15.84 -11.60
CA GLN A 32 -15.99 15.15 -12.90
C GLN A 32 -16.31 13.66 -12.76
N ARG A 33 -15.77 13.00 -11.73
CA ARG A 33 -16.14 11.60 -11.43
C ARG A 33 -17.65 11.46 -11.20
N GLN A 34 -18.23 12.26 -10.32
CA GLN A 34 -19.68 12.19 -10.01
C GLN A 34 -20.54 12.45 -11.25
N ARG A 35 -20.12 13.39 -12.10
CA ARG A 35 -20.78 13.68 -13.37
C ARG A 35 -20.74 12.48 -14.32
N LEU A 36 -19.58 11.84 -14.48
CA LEU A 36 -19.44 10.64 -15.34
C LEU A 36 -20.22 9.44 -14.80
N GLN A 37 -20.26 9.26 -13.47
CA GLN A 37 -21.08 8.21 -12.86
C GLN A 37 -22.57 8.43 -13.14
N SER A 38 -23.06 9.66 -12.94
CA SER A 38 -24.48 9.98 -13.12
C SER A 38 -24.94 10.01 -14.59
N GLN A 39 -24.12 10.57 -15.49
CA GLN A 39 -24.50 10.75 -16.90
C GLN A 39 -24.24 9.50 -17.75
N ASN A 40 -23.16 8.77 -17.48
CA ASN A 40 -22.71 7.67 -18.33
C ASN A 40 -22.87 6.30 -17.64
N GLY A 41 -23.37 6.24 -16.40
CA GLY A 41 -23.53 4.99 -15.65
C GLY A 41 -22.20 4.32 -15.30
N MET A 42 -21.10 5.07 -15.26
CA MET A 42 -19.77 4.52 -15.00
C MET A 42 -19.61 4.09 -13.53
N THR A 43 -18.89 2.99 -13.30
CA THR A 43 -18.53 2.53 -11.96
C THR A 43 -17.27 3.23 -11.48
N TYR A 44 -17.30 3.80 -10.28
CA TYR A 44 -16.09 4.27 -9.62
C TYR A 44 -15.32 3.09 -9.04
N ILE A 45 -14.05 2.97 -9.41
CA ILE A 45 -13.12 2.00 -8.84
C ILE A 45 -12.30 2.72 -7.77
N PRO A 46 -12.45 2.37 -6.48
CA PRO A 46 -11.66 2.97 -5.41
C PRO A 46 -10.17 2.68 -5.61
N ALA A 47 -9.33 3.65 -5.29
CA ALA A 47 -7.88 3.47 -5.34
C ALA A 47 -7.35 2.67 -4.13
N SER A 48 -8.08 2.67 -3.01
CA SER A 48 -7.72 1.95 -1.78
C SER A 48 -8.91 1.73 -0.85
N HIS A 49 -8.69 0.94 0.22
CA HIS A 49 -9.61 0.64 1.32
C HIS A 49 -10.90 -0.11 0.93
N ASP A 50 -10.98 -0.59 -0.30
CA ASP A 50 -12.07 -1.43 -0.78
C ASP A 50 -11.73 -2.92 -0.58
N PRO A 51 -12.64 -3.75 -0.04
CA PRO A 51 -12.38 -5.17 0.21
C PRO A 51 -11.93 -5.96 -1.04
N LEU A 52 -12.44 -5.63 -2.22
CA LEU A 52 -12.05 -6.31 -3.47
C LEU A 52 -10.66 -5.86 -3.92
N VAL A 53 -10.32 -4.59 -3.75
CA VAL A 53 -8.95 -4.09 -4.00
C VAL A 53 -7.97 -4.79 -3.07
N ILE A 54 -8.27 -4.87 -1.76
CA ILE A 54 -7.43 -5.54 -0.76
C ILE A 54 -7.27 -7.03 -1.10
N ALA A 55 -8.37 -7.72 -1.43
CA ALA A 55 -8.33 -9.12 -1.83
C ALA A 55 -7.48 -9.34 -3.10
N GLY A 56 -7.60 -8.45 -4.07
CA GLY A 56 -6.78 -8.45 -5.29
C GLY A 56 -5.29 -8.29 -4.98
N GLN A 57 -4.90 -7.37 -4.09
CA GLN A 57 -3.50 -7.24 -3.66
C GLN A 57 -3.03 -8.48 -2.88
N GLY A 58 -3.93 -9.11 -2.12
CA GLY A 58 -3.64 -10.33 -1.36
C GLY A 58 -3.25 -11.53 -2.20
N THR A 59 -3.49 -11.53 -3.53
CA THR A 59 -3.02 -12.61 -4.41
C THR A 59 -1.50 -12.73 -4.43
N VAL A 60 -0.77 -11.64 -4.13
CA VAL A 60 0.69 -11.70 -3.92
C VAL A 60 1.04 -12.68 -2.80
N GLY A 61 0.25 -12.74 -1.73
CA GLY A 61 0.43 -13.73 -0.66
C GLY A 61 0.30 -15.18 -1.16
N LEU A 62 -0.60 -15.43 -2.12
CA LEU A 62 -0.80 -16.76 -2.70
C LEU A 62 0.40 -17.18 -3.54
N GLU A 63 0.94 -16.22 -4.31
CA GLU A 63 2.17 -16.42 -5.08
C GLU A 63 3.35 -16.68 -4.15
N LEU A 64 3.50 -15.89 -3.08
CA LEU A 64 4.53 -16.07 -2.06
C LEU A 64 4.51 -17.51 -1.53
N ILE A 65 3.36 -18.01 -1.06
CA ILE A 65 3.22 -19.38 -0.53
C ILE A 65 3.57 -20.44 -1.58
N ARG A 66 3.08 -20.29 -2.81
CA ARG A 66 3.34 -21.25 -3.91
C ARG A 66 4.81 -21.30 -4.29
N GLN A 67 5.50 -20.16 -4.22
CA GLN A 67 6.92 -20.02 -4.51
C GLN A 67 7.79 -20.24 -3.25
N TRP A 68 7.15 -20.49 -2.11
CA TRP A 68 7.81 -20.72 -0.82
C TRP A 68 8.40 -22.14 -0.75
N LYS A 69 9.52 -22.35 -1.43
CA LYS A 69 10.25 -23.63 -1.37
C LYS A 69 11.24 -23.64 -0.20
N GLY A 70 11.07 -24.56 0.73
CA GLY A 70 11.99 -24.82 1.85
C GLY A 70 11.55 -24.23 3.21
N SER A 71 12.09 -24.78 4.30
CA SER A 71 11.63 -24.59 5.68
C SER A 71 12.27 -23.44 6.47
N ASN A 72 13.12 -22.61 5.85
CA ASN A 72 14.00 -21.69 6.61
C ASN A 72 13.55 -20.22 6.61
N ARG A 73 12.41 -19.86 6.01
CA ARG A 73 11.95 -18.47 5.97
C ARG A 73 10.90 -18.23 7.05
N THR A 74 11.09 -17.17 7.83
CA THR A 74 10.32 -16.91 9.05
C THR A 74 9.51 -15.61 9.00
N ALA A 75 9.71 -14.79 7.96
CA ALA A 75 9.07 -13.48 7.86
C ALA A 75 8.88 -13.01 6.40
N VAL A 76 7.90 -12.14 6.21
CA VAL A 76 7.68 -11.31 5.02
C VAL A 76 7.84 -9.85 5.42
N PHE A 77 8.69 -9.13 4.70
CA PHE A 77 8.84 -7.68 4.80
C PHE A 77 8.08 -7.04 3.65
N CYS A 78 7.16 -6.14 3.95
CA CYS A 78 6.36 -5.44 2.94
C CYS A 78 6.54 -3.93 3.10
N SER A 79 6.97 -3.26 2.05
CA SER A 79 6.99 -1.79 2.03
C SER A 79 5.56 -1.25 2.13
N VAL A 80 5.41 -0.14 2.86
CA VAL A 80 4.11 0.48 3.09
C VAL A 80 4.08 1.86 2.43
N THR A 81 3.49 1.91 1.23
CA THR A 81 3.05 3.17 0.61
C THR A 81 1.58 3.44 0.95
N ASN A 82 0.79 2.38 1.05
CA ASN A 82 -0.54 2.32 1.63
C ASN A 82 -0.71 0.96 2.33
N LEU A 83 -1.81 0.76 3.07
CA LEU A 83 -2.01 -0.44 3.89
C LEU A 83 -2.59 -1.63 3.14
N ASP A 84 -3.04 -1.46 1.90
CA ASP A 84 -3.88 -2.45 1.20
C ASP A 84 -3.10 -3.72 0.83
N LEU A 85 -1.87 -3.56 0.35
CA LEU A 85 -1.02 -4.68 -0.04
C LEU A 85 -0.69 -5.57 1.16
N ILE A 86 -0.14 -4.96 2.22
CA ILE A 86 0.22 -5.70 3.42
C ILE A 86 -1.02 -6.25 4.13
N ALA A 87 -2.16 -5.53 4.13
CA ALA A 87 -3.43 -6.04 4.63
C ALA A 87 -3.85 -7.32 3.89
N GLY A 88 -3.90 -7.27 2.55
CA GLY A 88 -4.30 -8.42 1.74
C GLY A 88 -3.38 -9.62 1.91
N ILE A 89 -2.06 -9.39 1.89
CA ILE A 89 -1.05 -10.44 2.14
C ILE A 89 -1.23 -11.02 3.56
N SER A 90 -1.46 -10.17 4.56
CA SER A 90 -1.52 -10.57 5.96
C SER A 90 -2.70 -11.48 6.27
N VAL A 91 -3.89 -11.16 5.75
CA VAL A 91 -5.08 -12.01 5.91
C VAL A 91 -4.82 -13.42 5.41
N LEU A 92 -4.24 -13.54 4.21
CA LEU A 92 -3.99 -14.84 3.61
C LEU A 92 -2.91 -15.61 4.36
N LEU A 93 -1.76 -14.99 4.63
CA LEU A 93 -0.65 -15.65 5.32
C LEU A 93 -1.02 -16.07 6.74
N LYS A 94 -1.70 -15.20 7.51
CA LYS A 94 -2.15 -15.58 8.87
C LYS A 94 -3.19 -16.70 8.87
N ARG A 95 -3.88 -16.94 7.75
CA ARG A 95 -4.82 -18.05 7.62
C ARG A 95 -4.14 -19.38 7.34
N VAL A 96 -3.05 -19.39 6.56
CA VAL A 96 -2.45 -20.61 6.00
C VAL A 96 -1.07 -20.96 6.57
N ALA A 97 -0.35 -19.97 7.09
CA ALA A 97 0.98 -20.09 7.69
C ALA A 97 1.15 -19.03 8.80
N PRO A 98 0.37 -19.15 9.90
CA PRO A 98 0.31 -18.14 10.97
C PRO A 98 1.64 -17.87 11.67
N GLU A 99 2.59 -18.81 11.60
CA GLU A 99 3.94 -18.70 12.14
C GLU A 99 4.83 -17.70 11.38
N ILE A 100 4.49 -17.38 10.13
CA ILE A 100 5.23 -16.39 9.34
C ILE A 100 4.93 -15.00 9.89
N LYS A 101 5.99 -14.29 10.26
CA LYS A 101 5.91 -12.90 10.70
C LYS A 101 5.70 -11.97 9.51
N ILE A 102 4.91 -10.94 9.69
CA ILE A 102 4.59 -9.96 8.66
C ILE A 102 4.99 -8.61 9.21
N ILE A 103 6.01 -8.03 8.58
CA ILE A 103 6.67 -6.82 9.05
C ILE A 103 6.46 -5.72 8.01
N ALA A 104 5.80 -4.65 8.43
CA ALA A 104 5.70 -3.43 7.65
C ALA A 104 7.05 -2.72 7.62
N VAL A 105 7.45 -2.24 6.45
CA VAL A 105 8.66 -1.42 6.26
C VAL A 105 8.22 -0.04 5.79
N GLU A 106 8.56 0.98 6.56
CA GLU A 106 8.29 2.39 6.24
C GLU A 106 9.60 3.15 6.08
N VAL A 107 9.62 4.16 5.22
CA VAL A 107 10.78 5.05 5.08
C VAL A 107 10.59 6.23 6.04
N GLN A 108 11.61 6.53 6.84
CA GLN A 108 11.63 7.69 7.71
C GLN A 108 11.56 8.96 6.87
N ASP A 109 10.62 9.85 7.20
CA ASP A 109 10.57 11.18 6.59
C ASP A 109 11.72 12.03 7.13
N LEU A 110 12.51 12.64 6.23
CA LEU A 110 13.56 13.61 6.56
C LEU A 110 12.99 14.84 7.30
N ASN A 111 11.69 15.10 7.16
CA ASN A 111 10.94 16.06 7.96
C ASN A 111 10.31 15.33 9.16
N ALA A 112 11.06 15.26 10.27
CA ALA A 112 10.74 14.58 11.54
C ALA A 112 9.41 14.99 12.25
N LYS A 113 8.47 15.65 11.56
CA LYS A 113 7.13 16.01 12.04
C LYS A 113 6.03 15.10 11.50
N HIS A 114 6.30 14.31 10.46
CA HIS A 114 5.40 13.26 10.00
C HIS A 114 5.87 11.92 10.55
N SER A 115 5.57 11.73 11.83
CA SER A 115 5.46 10.40 12.42
C SER A 115 4.77 9.42 11.46
N SER A 116 5.55 8.47 10.96
CA SER A 116 5.14 7.10 10.62
C SER A 116 3.63 6.84 10.74
N LEU A 117 2.91 6.75 9.61
CA LEU A 117 1.50 6.37 9.60
C LEU A 117 1.24 5.04 10.30
N LEU A 118 2.28 4.23 10.50
CA LEU A 118 2.21 2.99 11.24
C LEU A 118 2.83 3.08 12.64
N SER A 119 3.98 3.72 12.85
CA SER A 119 4.52 3.83 14.23
C SER A 119 3.71 4.78 15.13
N GLN A 120 2.95 5.73 14.58
CA GLN A 120 1.90 6.41 15.36
C GLN A 120 0.70 5.49 15.60
N THR A 121 0.25 4.78 14.57
CA THR A 121 -1.01 4.03 14.65
C THR A 121 -0.89 2.69 15.42
N PHE A 122 0.29 2.05 15.41
CA PHE A 122 0.62 0.88 16.21
C PHE A 122 1.11 1.23 17.63
N ALA A 123 1.74 2.40 17.86
CA ALA A 123 1.99 2.88 19.22
C ALA A 123 0.70 3.33 19.92
N VAL A 124 -0.21 4.01 19.20
CA VAL A 124 -1.56 4.39 19.67
C VAL A 124 -2.44 3.15 19.88
N ALA A 125 -2.22 2.05 19.15
CA ALA A 125 -2.94 0.78 19.41
C ALA A 125 -2.67 0.20 20.82
N LYS A 126 -1.57 0.60 21.49
CA LYS A 126 -1.29 0.21 22.88
C LYS A 126 -1.77 1.24 23.91
N ALA A 127 -2.05 2.47 23.49
CA ALA A 127 -2.44 3.57 24.35
C ALA A 127 -3.53 4.44 23.69
N ALA A 128 -4.77 4.13 24.03
CA ALA A 128 -5.96 4.96 23.86
C ALA A 128 -6.42 5.28 22.42
N ALA A 129 -7.73 5.09 22.23
CA ALA A 129 -8.50 5.61 21.12
C ALA A 129 -8.17 7.08 20.83
N CYS A 130 -7.57 7.36 19.68
CA CYS A 130 -7.50 8.72 19.15
C CYS A 130 -7.73 8.67 17.63
N PHE A 131 -8.74 9.42 17.20
CA PHE A 131 -9.36 9.38 15.88
C PHE A 131 -8.53 10.15 14.84
N HIS A 132 -8.10 9.47 13.78
CA HIS A 132 -7.71 10.09 12.51
C HIS A 132 -8.53 9.41 11.39
N PRO A 133 -8.91 10.08 10.27
CA PRO A 133 -9.87 9.54 9.28
C PRO A 133 -9.38 8.34 8.45
N VAL A 134 -8.30 7.66 8.86
CA VAL A 134 -7.66 6.52 8.19
C VAL A 134 -8.14 5.18 8.80
N GLN A 135 -9.39 5.11 9.26
CA GLN A 135 -9.98 3.86 9.77
C GLN A 135 -10.76 3.12 8.66
N GLY A 136 -10.06 2.85 7.55
CA GLY A 136 -10.57 1.97 6.49
C GLY A 136 -10.35 0.49 6.79
N GLU A 137 -10.90 -0.39 5.95
CA GLU A 137 -10.79 -1.85 6.11
C GLU A 137 -9.32 -2.33 6.17
N SER A 138 -8.44 -1.73 5.36
CA SER A 138 -7.01 -2.05 5.35
C SER A 138 -6.35 -1.83 6.72
N PHE A 139 -6.71 -0.76 7.42
CA PHE A 139 -6.14 -0.49 8.75
C PHE A 139 -6.59 -1.53 9.77
N ARG A 140 -7.89 -1.86 9.76
CA ARG A 140 -8.46 -2.89 10.64
C ARG A 140 -7.72 -4.22 10.47
N LEU A 141 -7.51 -4.63 9.22
CA LEU A 141 -6.79 -5.87 8.89
C LEU A 141 -5.32 -5.81 9.32
N CYS A 142 -4.62 -4.71 9.06
CA CYS A 142 -3.22 -4.56 9.47
C CYS A 142 -3.06 -4.63 10.99
N ARG A 143 -3.94 -3.97 11.75
CA ARG A 143 -3.94 -4.03 13.21
C ARG A 143 -4.11 -5.47 13.73
N ASP A 144 -4.92 -6.27 13.06
CA ASP A 144 -5.28 -7.63 13.50
C ASP A 144 -4.23 -8.68 13.06
N HIS A 145 -3.42 -8.40 12.02
CA HIS A 145 -2.60 -9.43 11.35
C HIS A 145 -1.12 -9.09 11.11
N VAL A 146 -0.71 -7.83 11.20
CA VAL A 146 0.70 -7.42 11.01
C VAL A 146 1.42 -7.49 12.36
N ASP A 147 2.59 -8.15 12.38
CA ASP A 147 3.32 -8.46 13.61
C ASP A 147 4.26 -7.34 14.08
N GLY A 148 4.63 -6.43 13.17
CA GLY A 148 5.54 -5.35 13.52
C GLY A 148 5.76 -4.35 12.40
N VAL A 149 6.44 -3.27 12.74
CA VAL A 149 6.81 -2.18 11.83
C VAL A 149 8.29 -1.89 12.05
N ILE A 150 9.02 -1.68 10.96
CA ILE A 150 10.40 -1.22 10.95
C ILE A 150 10.46 0.04 10.08
N SER A 151 11.15 1.06 10.58
CA SER A 151 11.39 2.29 9.84
C SER A 151 12.84 2.31 9.35
N VAL A 152 13.05 2.58 8.05
CA VAL A 152 14.38 2.67 7.42
C VAL A 152 14.69 4.09 6.97
N THR A 153 15.95 4.48 6.92
CA THR A 153 16.33 5.81 6.42
C THR A 153 16.36 5.86 4.89
N VAL A 154 16.46 7.07 4.33
CA VAL A 154 16.62 7.26 2.88
C VAL A 154 17.95 6.70 2.40
N GLU A 155 19.00 6.78 3.22
CA GLU A 155 20.31 6.20 2.94
C GLU A 155 20.23 4.67 2.88
N GLU A 156 19.59 4.02 3.86
CA GLU A 156 19.39 2.56 3.86
C GLU A 156 18.56 2.10 2.65
N LEU A 157 17.55 2.87 2.26
CA LEU A 157 16.79 2.61 1.03
C LEU A 157 17.69 2.69 -0.21
N HIS A 158 18.52 3.72 -0.31
CA HIS A 158 19.43 3.91 -1.43
C HIS A 158 20.48 2.79 -1.51
N ASP A 159 21.03 2.37 -0.37
CA ASP A 159 21.97 1.25 -0.29
C ASP A 159 21.30 -0.06 -0.69
N ALA A 160 20.06 -0.32 -0.24
CA ALA A 160 19.30 -1.49 -0.65
C ALA A 160 19.02 -1.50 -2.17
N MET A 161 18.71 -0.34 -2.76
CA MET A 161 18.55 -0.21 -4.22
C MET A 161 19.86 -0.55 -4.95
N LYS A 162 21.00 -0.09 -4.42
CA LYS A 162 22.32 -0.40 -4.96
C LYS A 162 22.64 -1.90 -4.87
N ASP A 163 22.34 -2.54 -3.75
CA ASP A 163 22.58 -3.97 -3.57
C ASP A 163 21.72 -4.82 -4.52
N ILE A 164 20.48 -4.43 -4.80
CA ILE A 164 19.63 -5.06 -5.81
C ILE A 164 20.24 -4.89 -7.21
N TYR A 165 20.69 -3.68 -7.56
CA TYR A 165 21.29 -3.40 -8.86
C TYR A 165 22.61 -4.17 -9.09
N GLU A 166 23.43 -4.28 -8.05
CA GLU A 166 24.70 -5.00 -8.08
C GLU A 166 24.53 -6.53 -7.93
N GLY A 167 23.32 -7.01 -7.67
CA GLY A 167 23.00 -8.44 -7.55
C GLY A 167 23.53 -9.10 -6.27
N LYS A 168 23.86 -8.32 -5.24
CA LYS A 168 24.43 -8.84 -3.97
C LYS A 168 23.49 -9.68 -3.11
N LEU A 169 22.20 -9.72 -3.48
CA LEU A 169 21.14 -10.41 -2.73
C LEU A 169 20.81 -11.81 -3.28
N TYR A 170 21.57 -12.31 -4.27
CA TYR A 170 21.37 -13.62 -4.90
C TYR A 170 22.66 -14.45 -4.96
#